data_AF-A0A089QFT2-F1
#
_entry.id   AF-A0A089QFT2-F1
#
_cell.length_a   1.000
_cell.length_b   1.000
_cell.length_c   1.000
_cell.angle_alpha   90.00
_cell.angle_beta   90.00
_cell.angle_gamma   90.00
#
_symmetry.space_group_name_H-M   'P 1'
#
loop_
_entity.id
_entity.type
_entity.pdbx_description
1 polymer ?
#
loop_
_entity_poly.entity_id
_entity_poly.type
_entity_poly.pdbx_seq_one_letter_code
_entity_poly.pdbx_strand_id
1 'polypeptide(L)'
;MMSNEIEKLYKELEETFPDDWGKGLNGLEIEIIDDATSIDELAIEDGYIEFEDKIMNINYKGNIVSIESPWEYGGFIEPKTFWYWEDLEKIGKILEIVSKHAKKIDFSEIEE
;
A
#
# COMPACT_ATOMS: atom_id res chain seq x y z
N MET A 1 -4.51 16.00 2.14
CA MET A 1 -3.16 16.60 2.37
C MET A 1 -2.18 15.46 2.65
N MET A 2 -1.06 15.35 1.91
CA MET A 2 -0.17 14.18 2.03
C MET A 2 0.64 14.24 3.34
N SER A 3 0.65 13.15 4.12
CA SER A 3 1.44 13.05 5.34
C SER A 3 2.94 13.21 5.03
N ASN A 4 3.68 13.91 5.89
CA ASN A 4 5.14 14.07 5.79
C ASN A 4 5.89 12.72 5.69
N GLU A 5 5.33 11.63 6.24
CA GLU A 5 5.95 10.30 6.14
C GLU A 5 5.70 9.65 4.77
N ILE A 6 4.60 9.96 4.09
CA ILE A 6 4.34 9.50 2.70
C ILE A 6 5.31 10.18 1.74
N GLU A 7 5.54 11.48 1.90
CA GLU A 7 6.54 12.21 1.11
C GLU A 7 7.95 11.61 1.28
N LYS A 8 8.32 11.25 2.50
CA LYS A 8 9.61 10.59 2.79
C LYS A 8 9.67 9.19 2.18
N LEU A 9 8.58 8.43 2.24
CA LEU A 9 8.47 7.13 1.60
C LEU A 9 8.71 7.25 0.09
N TYR A 10 8.00 8.15 -0.58
CA TYR A 10 8.13 8.35 -2.03
C TYR A 10 9.54 8.79 -2.40
N LYS A 11 10.11 9.73 -1.65
CA LYS A 11 11.49 10.18 -1.87
C LYS A 11 12.51 9.06 -1.71
N GLU A 12 12.42 8.26 -0.65
CA GLU A 12 13.38 7.15 -0.43
C GLU A 12 13.28 6.09 -1.53
N LEU A 13 12.07 5.80 -2.01
CA LEU A 13 11.87 4.87 -3.12
C LEU A 13 12.37 5.41 -4.46
N GLU A 14 12.12 6.70 -4.76
CA GLU A 14 12.64 7.36 -5.95
C GLU A 14 14.18 7.38 -5.95
N GLU A 15 14.81 7.71 -4.82
CA GLU A 15 16.27 7.71 -4.68
C GLU A 15 16.87 6.30 -4.76
N THR A 16 16.16 5.28 -4.26
CA THR A 16 16.65 3.88 -4.25
C THR A 16 16.42 3.17 -5.59
N PHE A 17 15.33 3.48 -6.28
CA PHE A 17 14.92 2.83 -7.54
C PHE A 17 14.64 3.85 -8.65
N PRO A 18 15.59 4.75 -8.97
CA PRO A 18 15.35 5.84 -9.93
C PRO A 18 15.05 5.32 -11.34
N ASP A 19 15.59 4.16 -11.71
CA ASP A 19 15.36 3.52 -13.00
C ASP A 19 14.01 2.81 -13.09
N ASP A 20 13.32 2.56 -11.98
CA ASP A 20 12.03 1.88 -11.97
C ASP A 20 10.88 2.82 -11.58
N TRP A 21 11.15 3.89 -10.83
CA TRP A 21 10.15 4.80 -10.28
C TRP A 21 9.31 5.49 -11.35
N GLY A 22 8.00 5.55 -11.12
CA GLY A 22 7.05 6.27 -12.00
C GLY A 22 6.81 5.61 -13.35
N LYS A 23 7.18 4.34 -13.53
CA LYS A 23 7.00 3.58 -14.79
C LYS A 23 5.71 2.76 -14.86
N GLY A 24 4.78 3.02 -13.96
CA GLY A 24 3.51 2.30 -13.86
C GLY A 24 3.69 0.79 -13.80
N LEU A 25 2.87 0.05 -14.56
CA LEU A 25 2.92 -1.43 -14.65
C LEU A 25 4.28 -2.02 -15.07
N ASN A 26 5.21 -1.23 -15.60
CA ASN A 26 6.55 -1.70 -16.01
C ASN A 26 7.67 -1.40 -15.00
N GLY A 27 7.35 -0.78 -13.86
CA GLY A 27 8.34 -0.47 -12.82
C GLY A 27 7.67 -0.31 -11.47
N LEU A 28 8.12 0.65 -10.67
CA LEU A 28 7.62 0.91 -9.32
C LEU A 28 6.60 2.04 -9.33
N GLU A 29 5.42 1.76 -8.78
CA GLU A 29 4.36 2.72 -8.54
C GLU A 29 3.70 2.41 -7.18
N ILE A 30 3.34 3.47 -6.45
CA ILE A 30 2.55 3.36 -5.22
C ILE A 30 1.30 4.20 -5.38
N GLU A 31 0.18 3.61 -5.00
CA GLU A 31 -1.13 4.24 -4.97
C GLU A 31 -1.72 4.07 -3.57
N ILE A 32 -2.35 5.11 -3.04
CA ILE A 32 -3.14 5.02 -1.82
C ILE A 32 -4.58 5.28 -2.23
N ILE A 33 -5.43 4.30 -2.01
CA ILE A 33 -6.85 4.35 -2.38
C ILE A 33 -7.72 4.17 -1.15
N ASP A 34 -8.92 4.73 -1.19
CA ASP A 34 -9.97 4.37 -0.25
C ASP A 34 -10.47 2.96 -0.59
N ASP A 35 -10.49 2.07 0.40
CA ASP A 35 -11.09 0.76 0.29
C ASP A 35 -12.61 0.88 0.35
N ALA A 36 -13.20 1.21 -0.80
CA ALA A 36 -14.66 1.17 -0.96
C ALA A 36 -15.22 -0.27 -0.97
N THR A 37 -14.37 -1.30 -0.85
CA THR A 37 -14.73 -2.71 -1.00
C THR A 37 -14.87 -3.49 0.29
N SER A 38 -14.65 -2.90 1.47
CA SER A 38 -15.02 -3.49 2.77
C SER A 38 -16.54 -3.47 3.04
N ILE A 39 -17.38 -3.39 2.00
CA ILE A 39 -18.75 -3.91 2.05
C ILE A 39 -18.64 -5.43 2.07
N ASP A 40 -18.25 -5.95 3.21
CA ASP A 40 -18.43 -7.36 3.52
C ASP A 40 -19.92 -7.64 3.32
N GLU A 41 -20.26 -8.51 2.36
CA GLU A 41 -21.62 -9.05 2.17
C GLU A 41 -22.14 -9.77 3.44
N LEU A 42 -21.35 -9.80 4.51
CA LEU A 42 -21.70 -10.22 5.87
C LEU A 42 -22.45 -9.16 6.70
N ALA A 43 -22.63 -7.92 6.21
CA ALA A 43 -23.46 -6.91 6.89
C ALA A 43 -24.99 -7.10 6.72
N ILE A 44 -25.44 -8.34 6.60
CA ILE A 44 -26.86 -8.71 6.66
C ILE A 44 -27.19 -8.99 8.14
N GLU A 45 -27.41 -7.94 8.95
CA GLU A 45 -28.61 -7.80 9.83
C GLU A 45 -28.56 -6.70 10.90
N ASP A 46 -27.41 -6.18 11.38
CA ASP A 46 -27.43 -5.51 12.69
C ASP A 46 -26.54 -4.25 12.90
N GLY A 47 -26.52 -3.36 11.91
CA GLY A 47 -25.90 -2.03 12.05
C GLY A 47 -24.59 -1.90 11.29
N TYR A 48 -24.62 -1.04 10.27
CA TYR A 48 -23.50 -0.75 9.40
C TYR A 48 -22.37 -0.11 10.21
N ILE A 49 -21.20 -0.74 10.20
CA ILE A 49 -19.93 -0.08 10.49
C ILE A 49 -19.34 0.22 9.12
N GLU A 50 -19.37 1.49 8.73
CA GLU A 50 -18.68 1.99 7.54
C GLU A 50 -17.20 2.09 7.92
N PHE A 51 -16.35 1.28 7.29
CA PHE A 51 -14.91 1.31 7.51
C PHE A 51 -14.29 2.20 6.43
N GLU A 52 -13.88 3.42 6.79
CA GLU A 52 -13.01 4.24 5.95
C GLU A 52 -11.57 3.70 6.02
N ASP A 53 -11.35 2.51 5.45
CA ASP A 53 -10.03 1.92 5.37
C ASP A 53 -9.31 2.46 4.13
N LYS A 54 -8.05 2.89 4.28
CA LYS A 54 -7.19 3.19 3.13
C LYS A 54 -6.22 2.04 2.90
N ILE A 55 -6.00 1.73 1.64
CA ILE A 55 -5.07 0.71 1.20
C ILE A 55 -3.92 1.37 0.45
N MET A 56 -2.69 0.97 0.78
CA MET A 56 -1.52 1.29 -0.03
C MET A 56 -1.22 0.13 -0.98
N ASN A 57 -1.46 0.34 -2.27
CA ASN A 57 -1.06 -0.57 -3.33
C ASN A 57 0.35 -0.25 -3.80
N ILE A 58 1.17 -1.29 -3.87
CA ILE A 58 2.54 -1.25 -4.36
C ILE A 58 2.57 -2.14 -5.58
N ASN A 59 2.94 -1.57 -6.71
CA ASN A 59 3.16 -2.30 -7.94
C ASN A 59 4.66 -2.27 -8.28
N TYR A 60 5.24 -3.45 -8.51
CA TYR A 60 6.55 -3.58 -9.13
C TYR A 60 6.46 -4.50 -10.35
N LYS A 61 6.50 -3.95 -11.57
CA LYS A 61 6.42 -4.71 -12.84
C LYS A 61 5.20 -5.67 -12.92
N GLY A 62 4.05 -5.28 -12.37
CA GLY A 62 2.85 -6.11 -12.32
C GLY A 62 2.77 -7.08 -11.13
N ASN A 63 3.81 -7.14 -10.29
CA ASN A 63 3.75 -7.80 -8.99
C ASN A 63 3.10 -6.80 -8.00
N ILE A 64 1.81 -7.02 -7.68
CA ILE A 64 1.00 -6.10 -6.88
C ILE A 64 0.89 -6.64 -5.46
N VAL A 65 1.09 -5.74 -4.51
CA VAL A 65 0.98 -5.97 -3.07
C VAL A 65 0.15 -4.87 -2.46
N SER A 66 -0.79 -5.21 -1.59
CA SER A 66 -1.53 -4.24 -0.79
C SER A 66 -1.03 -4.27 0.64
N ILE A 67 -0.90 -3.08 1.22
CA ILE A 67 -0.75 -2.92 2.66
C ILE A 67 -2.02 -2.28 3.18
N GLU A 68 -2.68 -3.01 4.07
CA GLU A 68 -3.95 -2.63 4.65
C GLU A 68 -3.73 -2.50 6.16
N SER A 69 -4.27 -1.46 6.77
CA SER A 69 -4.09 -1.20 8.20
C SER A 69 -5.44 -1.01 8.89
N PRO A 70 -6.20 -2.10 9.10
CA PRO A 70 -7.39 -2.00 9.95
C PRO A 70 -6.96 -1.65 11.36
N TRP A 71 -7.60 -0.60 11.88
CA TRP A 71 -7.39 -0.06 13.22
C TRP A 71 -7.55 -1.17 14.27
N GLU A 72 -6.43 -1.58 14.86
CA GLU A 72 -6.24 -2.29 16.16
C GLU A 72 -5.19 -3.42 16.12
N TYR A 73 -4.92 -4.05 14.97
CA TYR A 73 -4.08 -5.27 14.92
C TYR A 73 -2.73 -5.10 14.21
N GLY A 74 -2.44 -3.88 13.74
CA GLY A 74 -1.31 -3.60 12.87
C GLY A 74 -1.61 -3.94 11.41
N GLY A 75 -0.81 -3.40 10.49
CA GLY A 75 -1.03 -3.61 9.06
C GLY A 75 -0.65 -5.01 8.59
N PHE A 76 -1.39 -5.53 7.62
CA PHE A 76 -1.06 -6.78 6.92
C PHE A 76 -0.66 -6.51 5.48
N ILE A 77 0.07 -7.46 4.90
CA ILE A 77 0.56 -7.40 3.53
C ILE A 77 -0.13 -8.50 2.74
N GLU A 78 -0.88 -8.14 1.71
CA GLU A 78 -1.58 -9.09 0.86
C GLU A 78 -1.05 -9.04 -0.59
N PRO A 79 -0.50 -10.14 -1.13
CA PRO A 79 -0.21 -10.24 -2.55
C PRO A 79 -1.51 -10.29 -3.36
N LYS A 80 -1.72 -9.32 -4.26
CA LYS A 80 -2.90 -9.31 -5.15
C LYS A 80 -2.64 -9.98 -6.50
N THR A 81 -1.37 -10.25 -6.85
CA THR A 81 -0.98 -11.01 -8.05
C THR A 81 0.06 -12.09 -7.72
N PHE A 82 0.24 -13.06 -8.63
CA PHE A 82 1.37 -13.98 -8.55
C PHE A 82 2.67 -13.23 -8.74
N TRP A 83 3.65 -13.49 -7.88
CA TRP A 83 4.95 -12.83 -7.97
C TRP A 83 5.96 -13.69 -8.72
N TYR A 84 6.73 -13.03 -9.59
CA TYR A 84 7.83 -13.67 -10.31
C TYR A 84 9.09 -13.73 -9.45
N TRP A 85 9.74 -14.89 -9.43
CA TRP A 85 10.91 -15.12 -8.58
C TRP A 85 12.07 -14.16 -8.88
N GLU A 86 12.22 -13.76 -10.14
CA GLU A 86 13.27 -12.84 -10.60
C GLU A 86 13.17 -11.44 -10.00
N ASP A 87 11.97 -11.01 -9.58
CA ASP A 87 11.74 -9.71 -8.99
C ASP A 87 11.68 -9.75 -7.45
N LEU A 88 11.69 -10.93 -6.81
CA LEU A 88 11.49 -11.08 -5.37
C LEU A 88 12.53 -10.33 -4.52
N GLU A 89 13.80 -10.28 -4.93
CA GLU A 89 14.82 -9.52 -4.20
C GLU A 89 14.45 -8.04 -4.16
N LYS A 90 13.95 -7.52 -5.27
CA LYS A 90 13.63 -6.10 -5.44
C LYS A 90 12.31 -5.76 -4.73
N ILE A 91 11.31 -6.63 -4.85
CA ILE A 91 10.06 -6.55 -4.08
C ILE A 91 10.37 -6.57 -2.58
N GLY A 92 11.27 -7.44 -2.11
CA GLY A 92 11.68 -7.50 -0.71
C GLY A 92 12.24 -6.17 -0.20
N LYS A 93 13.12 -5.52 -0.97
CA LYS A 93 13.67 -4.20 -0.63
C LYS A 93 12.60 -3.10 -0.63
N ILE A 94 11.67 -3.13 -1.59
CA ILE A 94 10.53 -2.20 -1.63
C ILE A 94 9.70 -2.37 -0.36
N LEU A 95 9.33 -3.60 0.00
CA LEU A 95 8.55 -3.89 1.19
C LEU A 95 9.26 -3.51 2.49
N GLU A 96 10.59 -3.63 2.55
CA GLU A 96 11.40 -3.15 3.68
C GLU A 96 11.25 -1.64 3.86
N ILE A 97 11.44 -0.85 2.79
CA ILE A 97 11.29 0.61 2.81
C ILE A 97 9.85 1.01 3.15
N VAL A 98 8.86 0.38 2.51
CA VAL A 98 7.46 0.70 2.78
C VAL A 98 7.10 0.37 4.23
N SER A 99 7.47 -0.80 4.74
CA SER A 99 7.19 -1.20 6.13
C SER A 99 7.85 -0.28 7.17
N LYS A 100 8.99 0.32 6.84
CA LYS A 100 9.69 1.30 7.70
C LYS A 100 8.90 2.61 7.86
N HIS A 101 8.21 3.06 6.80
CA HIS A 101 7.43 4.30 6.79
C HIS A 101 5.96 4.08 7.15
N ALA A 102 5.31 3.04 6.62
CA ALA A 102 3.90 2.73 6.83
C ALA A 102 3.51 2.63 8.31
N LYS A 103 4.40 2.12 9.17
CA LYS A 103 4.19 2.04 10.63
C LYS A 103 4.05 3.40 11.33
N LYS A 104 4.34 4.50 10.65
CA LYS A 104 4.28 5.88 11.17
C LYS A 104 3.24 6.73 10.45
N ILE A 105 2.59 6.18 9.43
CA ILE A 105 1.53 6.84 8.69
C ILE A 105 0.23 6.58 9.44
N ASP A 106 -0.47 7.65 9.80
CA ASP A 106 -1.88 7.55 10.15
C ASP A 106 -2.68 7.63 8.83
N PHE A 107 -3.25 6.49 8.43
CA PHE A 107 -3.99 6.39 7.19
C PHE A 107 -5.34 7.13 7.24
N SER A 108 -5.91 7.37 8.43
CA SER A 108 -7.16 8.14 8.54
C SER A 108 -7.00 9.63 8.21
N GLU A 109 -5.78 10.17 8.33
CA GLU A 109 -5.52 11.60 8.12
C GLU A 109 -5.20 11.96 6.65
N ILE A 110 -5.19 10.97 5.75
CA ILE A 110 -4.84 11.17 4.34
C ILE A 110 -6.07 11.66 3.57
N GLU A 111 -6.30 12.95 3.44
CA GLU A 111 -7.34 13.47 2.52
C GLU A 111 -6.85 13.47 1.06
N GLU A 112 -7.74 13.14 0.10
CA GLU A 112 -7.51 13.24 -1.37
C GLU A 112 -7.03 14.63 -1.83
#